data_AF-A0A852IG95-F1
#
_entry.id   AF-A0A852IG95-F1
#
_cell.length_a   1.000
_cell.length_b   1.000
_cell.length_c   1.000
_cell.angle_alpha   90.00
_cell.angle_beta   90.00
_cell.angle_gamma   90.00
#
_symmetry.space_group_name_H-M   'P 1'
#
loop_
_entity.id
_entity.type
_entity.pdbx_description
1 polymer ?
#
loop_
_entity_poly.entity_id
_entity_poly.type
_entity_poly.pdbx_seq_one_letter_code
_entity_poly.pdbx_strand_id
1 'polypeptide(L)'
;RVTLLELMMAKVSEKSPVTSEDPNVFIRHADFFADCFQEKCEAVLKLTSEADAEDEEALVTVRLLDVLCEMTSKNRHLEHLQALPGLLERAIDTLRLTHLAGKQALNVFTATHARTGQEEISHPAVGFKSHLIRLIGNLCYKHKGNQDKV
;
A
#
# COMPACT_ATOMS: atom_id res chain seq x y z
N ARG A 1 -0.20 -14.56 -11.37
CA ARG A 1 -1.33 -13.74 -11.89
C ARG A 1 -1.25 -12.29 -11.38
N VAL A 2 -0.11 -11.61 -11.56
CA VAL A 2 0.11 -10.20 -11.18
C VAL A 2 -0.41 -9.23 -12.25
N THR A 3 -0.68 -9.75 -13.45
CA THR A 3 -1.08 -9.00 -14.65
C THR A 3 -2.36 -8.19 -14.51
N LEU A 4 -3.36 -8.65 -13.74
CA LEU A 4 -4.61 -7.91 -13.57
C LEU A 4 -4.38 -6.65 -12.72
N LEU A 5 -3.64 -6.76 -11.61
CA LEU A 5 -3.32 -5.61 -10.77
C LEU A 5 -2.37 -4.64 -11.48
N GLU A 6 -1.44 -5.14 -12.29
CA GLU A 6 -0.59 -4.31 -13.15
C GLU A 6 -1.39 -3.56 -14.22
N LEU A 7 -2.36 -4.22 -14.86
CA LEU A 7 -3.31 -3.59 -15.78
C LEU A 7 -4.16 -2.53 -15.07
N MET A 8 -4.61 -2.81 -13.84
CA MET A 8 -5.35 -1.84 -13.04
C MET A 8 -4.46 -0.65 -12.63
N MET A 9 -3.21 -0.88 -12.20
CA MET A 9 -2.26 0.21 -11.93
C MET A 9 -1.98 1.04 -13.18
N ALA A 10 -1.80 0.41 -14.35
CA ALA A 10 -1.62 1.12 -15.61
C ALA A 10 -2.83 2.00 -15.94
N LYS A 11 -4.05 1.49 -15.72
CA LYS A 11 -5.29 2.26 -15.91
C LYS A 11 -5.48 3.38 -14.90
N VAL A 12 -5.10 3.18 -13.64
CA VAL A 12 -5.15 4.25 -12.64
C VAL A 12 -4.03 5.28 -12.91
N SER A 13 -2.86 4.88 -13.38
CA SER A 13 -1.72 5.78 -13.63
C SER A 13 -1.81 6.55 -14.96
N GLU A 14 -2.63 6.09 -15.92
CA GLU A 14 -2.88 6.77 -17.19
C GLU A 14 -3.33 8.24 -16.94
N LYS A 15 -2.46 9.19 -17.29
CA LYS A 15 -2.70 10.65 -17.26
C LYS A 15 -3.59 11.15 -18.41
N SER A 16 -4.10 10.24 -19.25
CA SER A 16 -5.05 10.59 -20.30
C SER A 16 -6.33 11.15 -19.68
N PRO A 17 -7.01 12.09 -20.36
CA PRO A 17 -8.37 12.43 -20.01
C PRO A 17 -9.25 11.24 -20.42
N VAL A 18 -9.16 10.13 -19.68
CA VAL A 18 -10.06 8.98 -19.85
C VAL A 18 -11.43 9.49 -19.44
N THR A 19 -12.17 9.89 -20.47
CA THR A 19 -13.62 10.02 -20.57
C THR A 19 -14.34 9.54 -19.31
N SER A 20 -14.83 10.50 -18.51
CA SER A 20 -15.97 10.33 -17.60
C SER A 20 -16.09 8.94 -16.96
N GLU A 21 -15.07 8.47 -16.25
CA GLU A 21 -15.27 7.30 -15.38
C GLU A 21 -16.34 7.69 -14.37
N ASP A 22 -17.47 6.98 -14.43
CA ASP A 22 -18.58 7.13 -13.51
C ASP A 22 -18.02 7.15 -12.07
N PRO A 23 -18.23 8.24 -11.30
CA PRO A 23 -17.78 8.33 -9.91
C PRO A 23 -18.18 7.10 -9.08
N ASN A 24 -19.32 6.48 -9.39
CA ASN A 24 -19.78 5.26 -8.71
C ASN A 24 -18.88 4.06 -9.00
N VAL A 25 -18.34 3.96 -10.23
CA VAL A 25 -17.40 2.89 -10.58
C VAL A 25 -16.10 3.07 -9.81
N PHE A 26 -15.56 4.29 -9.72
CA PHE A 26 -14.37 4.56 -8.91
C PHE A 26 -14.59 4.20 -7.44
N ILE A 27 -15.70 4.65 -6.85
CA ILE A 27 -16.06 4.38 -5.45
C ILE A 27 -16.11 2.88 -5.18
N ARG A 28 -16.82 2.10 -6.02
CA ARG A 28 -16.89 0.65 -5.86
C ARG A 28 -15.54 -0.04 -5.92
N HIS A 29 -14.62 0.43 -6.77
CA HIS A 29 -13.27 -0.11 -6.81
C HIS A 29 -12.47 0.29 -5.57
N ALA A 30 -12.61 1.54 -5.11
CA ALA A 30 -11.95 2.03 -3.89
C ALA A 30 -12.34 1.19 -2.68
N ASP A 31 -13.65 0.94 -2.50
CA ASP A 31 -14.19 0.09 -1.44
C ASP A 31 -13.58 -1.31 -1.52
N PHE A 32 -13.68 -1.94 -2.69
CA PHE A 32 -13.17 -3.30 -2.90
C PHE A 32 -11.68 -3.43 -2.62
N PHE A 33 -10.86 -2.48 -3.08
CA PHE A 33 -9.42 -2.52 -2.85
C PHE A 33 -9.04 -2.23 -1.40
N ALA A 34 -9.74 -1.30 -0.75
CA ALA A 34 -9.54 -1.02 0.66
C ALA A 34 -9.89 -2.24 1.51
N ASP A 35 -11.03 -2.89 1.26
CA ASP A 35 -11.43 -4.11 1.95
C ASP A 35 -10.42 -5.24 1.73
N CYS A 36 -10.03 -5.47 0.46
CA CYS A 36 -9.02 -6.50 0.14
C CYS A 36 -7.68 -6.24 0.85
N PHE A 37 -7.23 -4.99 0.88
CA PHE A 37 -6.00 -4.62 1.59
C PHE A 37 -6.15 -4.85 3.09
N GLN A 38 -7.27 -4.43 3.68
CA GLN A 38 -7.50 -4.57 5.11
C GLN A 38 -7.54 -6.03 5.58
N GLU A 39 -8.08 -6.93 4.77
CA GLU A 39 -8.09 -8.37 5.04
C GLU A 39 -6.71 -9.03 4.94
N LYS A 40 -5.86 -8.55 4.02
CA LYS A 40 -4.67 -9.29 3.57
C LYS A 40 -3.35 -8.65 4.00
N CYS A 41 -3.36 -7.42 4.52
CA CYS A 41 -2.13 -6.64 4.72
C CYS A 41 -1.08 -7.31 5.61
N GLU A 42 -1.50 -8.20 6.53
CA GLU A 42 -0.60 -8.95 7.41
C GLU A 42 0.14 -10.08 6.68
N ALA A 43 -0.33 -10.56 5.51
CA ALA A 43 0.36 -11.58 4.72
C ALA A 43 1.78 -11.15 4.33
N VAL A 44 2.01 -9.83 4.19
CA VAL A 44 3.34 -9.28 3.90
C VAL A 44 4.38 -9.63 4.97
N LEU A 45 3.96 -9.90 6.21
CA LEU A 45 4.85 -10.26 7.31
C LEU A 45 5.50 -11.65 7.11
N LYS A 46 5.00 -12.46 6.17
CA LYS A 46 5.63 -13.71 5.76
C LYS A 46 6.95 -13.47 5.00
N LEU A 47 7.13 -12.31 4.37
CA LEU A 47 8.28 -11.96 3.52
C LEU A 47 9.57 -11.68 4.30
N THR A 48 9.80 -12.38 5.42
CA THR A 48 10.97 -12.17 6.28
C THR A 48 12.20 -12.95 5.82
N SER A 49 12.04 -13.90 4.89
CA SER A 49 13.13 -14.68 4.30
C SER A 49 13.05 -14.70 2.77
N GLU A 50 14.16 -15.01 2.10
CA GLU A 50 14.19 -15.14 0.63
C GLU A 50 13.31 -16.28 0.10
N ALA A 51 13.12 -17.34 0.89
CA ALA A 51 12.26 -18.46 0.50
C ALA A 51 10.78 -18.06 0.40
N ASP A 52 10.39 -16.98 1.07
CA ASP A 52 9.03 -16.47 1.10
C ASP A 52 8.79 -15.38 0.04
N ALA A 53 9.81 -14.98 -0.72
CA ALA A 53 9.75 -13.85 -1.65
C ALA A 53 8.68 -13.98 -2.75
N GLU A 54 8.24 -15.20 -3.03
CA GLU A 54 7.22 -15.54 -4.03
C GLU A 54 5.81 -15.78 -3.43
N ASP A 55 5.59 -15.54 -2.13
CA ASP A 55 4.26 -15.70 -1.51
C ASP A 55 3.22 -14.82 -2.23
N GLU A 56 2.30 -15.47 -2.95
CA GLU A 56 1.36 -14.77 -3.84
C GLU A 56 0.45 -13.79 -3.09
N GLU A 57 0.04 -14.14 -1.88
CA GLU A 57 -0.87 -13.32 -1.07
C GLU A 57 -0.16 -12.04 -0.59
N ALA A 58 1.10 -12.17 -0.18
CA ALA A 58 1.96 -11.05 0.17
C ALA A 58 2.26 -10.15 -1.03
N LEU A 59 2.53 -10.72 -2.21
CA LEU A 59 2.75 -9.96 -3.44
C LEU A 59 1.49 -9.19 -3.88
N VAL A 60 0.31 -9.83 -3.80
CA VAL A 60 -0.97 -9.15 -4.04
C VAL A 60 -1.16 -8.00 -3.07
N THR A 61 -0.82 -8.19 -1.79
CA THR A 61 -0.90 -7.14 -0.76
C THR A 61 -0.02 -5.94 -1.07
N VAL A 62 1.23 -6.17 -1.51
CA VAL A 62 2.13 -5.09 -1.93
C VAL A 62 1.49 -4.29 -3.09
N ARG A 63 0.93 -4.97 -4.08
CA ARG A 63 0.32 -4.32 -5.24
C ARG A 63 -0.99 -3.60 -4.90
N LEU A 64 -1.80 -4.13 -3.97
CA LEU A 64 -2.98 -3.44 -3.46
C LEU A 64 -2.60 -2.11 -2.80
N LEU A 65 -1.52 -2.09 -2.02
CA LEU A 65 -1.01 -0.87 -1.42
C LEU A 65 -0.58 0.15 -2.50
N ASP A 66 0.13 -0.30 -3.55
CA ASP A 66 0.53 0.55 -4.68
C ASP A 66 -0.70 1.22 -5.33
N VAL A 67 -1.74 0.44 -5.61
CA VAL A 67 -3.02 0.91 -6.17
C VAL A 67 -3.69 1.93 -5.25
N LEU A 68 -3.82 1.62 -3.95
CA LEU A 68 -4.45 2.54 -2.98
C LEU A 68 -3.70 3.86 -2.86
N CYS A 69 -2.37 3.80 -2.88
CA CYS A 69 -1.57 5.01 -2.85
C CYS A 69 -1.76 5.85 -4.13
N GLU A 70 -1.92 5.24 -5.29
CA GLU A 70 -2.23 5.95 -6.53
C GLU A 70 -3.65 6.55 -6.49
N MET A 71 -4.65 5.77 -6.06
CA MET A 71 -6.03 6.25 -5.93
C MET A 71 -6.14 7.44 -4.97
N THR A 72 -5.41 7.41 -3.85
CA THR A 72 -5.37 8.51 -2.86
C THR A 72 -4.49 9.68 -3.27
N SER A 73 -3.67 9.55 -4.31
CA SER A 73 -2.91 10.69 -4.87
C SER A 73 -3.79 11.57 -5.79
N LYS A 74 -4.99 11.09 -6.15
CA LYS A 74 -5.96 11.82 -6.97
C LYS A 74 -6.97 12.57 -6.11
N ASN A 75 -6.98 13.89 -6.21
CA ASN A 75 -7.78 14.75 -5.34
C ASN A 75 -9.31 14.60 -5.48
N ARG A 76 -9.84 14.26 -6.68
CA ARG A 76 -11.28 14.35 -6.96
C ARG A 76 -12.18 13.39 -6.15
N HIS A 77 -11.61 12.30 -5.62
CA HIS A 77 -12.33 11.30 -4.82
C HIS A 77 -11.58 10.95 -3.53
N LEU A 78 -10.63 11.79 -3.13
CA LEU A 78 -9.81 11.55 -1.94
C LEU A 78 -10.67 11.50 -0.67
N GLU A 79 -11.68 12.37 -0.56
CA GLU A 79 -12.58 12.42 0.61
C GLU A 79 -13.30 11.09 0.84
N HIS A 80 -13.67 10.37 -0.23
CA HIS A 80 -14.27 9.03 -0.11
C HIS A 80 -13.30 8.04 0.54
N LEU A 81 -12.07 7.96 0.02
CA LEU A 81 -11.02 7.10 0.57
C LEU A 81 -10.63 7.47 2.00
N GLN A 82 -10.65 8.76 2.34
CA GLN A 82 -10.38 9.26 3.69
C GLN A 82 -11.47 8.89 4.70
N ALA A 83 -12.70 8.69 4.22
CA ALA A 83 -13.85 8.30 5.03
C ALA A 83 -14.03 6.78 5.14
N LEU A 84 -13.25 5.97 4.41
CA LEU A 84 -13.34 4.52 4.46
C LEU A 84 -13.03 3.99 5.87
N PRO A 85 -13.96 3.27 6.52
CA PRO A 85 -13.76 2.77 7.87
C PRO A 85 -12.55 1.84 7.96
N GLY A 86 -11.69 2.08 8.94
CA GLY A 86 -10.57 1.18 9.28
C GLY A 86 -9.35 1.27 8.37
N LEU A 87 -9.44 1.90 7.19
CA LEU A 87 -8.34 1.94 6.23
C LEU A 87 -7.09 2.63 6.81
N LEU A 88 -7.27 3.76 7.49
CA LEU A 88 -6.17 4.49 8.11
C LEU A 88 -5.55 3.69 9.27
N GLU A 89 -6.39 3.22 10.18
CA GLU A 89 -5.99 2.44 11.35
C GLU A 89 -5.20 1.20 10.92
N ARG A 90 -5.71 0.48 9.90
CA ARG A 90 -5.06 -0.70 9.36
C ARG A 90 -3.72 -0.40 8.70
N ALA A 91 -3.61 0.70 7.96
CA ALA A 91 -2.33 1.12 7.37
C ALA A 91 -1.29 1.46 8.46
N ILE A 92 -1.71 2.15 9.54
CA ILE A 92 -0.86 2.47 10.70
C ILE A 92 -0.39 1.18 11.40
N ASP A 93 -1.31 0.26 11.67
CA ASP A 93 -0.98 -0.99 12.36
C ASP A 93 -0.06 -1.87 11.52
N THR A 94 -0.29 -1.95 10.21
CA THR A 94 0.60 -2.67 9.29
C THR A 94 2.00 -2.05 9.26
N LEU A 95 2.11 -0.72 9.28
CA LEU A 95 3.41 -0.03 9.36
C LEU A 95 4.13 -0.35 10.66
N ARG A 96 3.41 -0.38 11.78
CA ARG A 96 3.97 -0.76 13.09
C ARG A 96 4.47 -2.20 13.08
N LEU A 97 3.67 -3.16 12.59
CA LEU A 97 4.03 -4.57 12.54
C LEU A 97 5.25 -4.83 11.65
N THR A 98 5.29 -4.24 10.45
CA THR A 98 6.43 -4.38 9.53
C THR A 98 7.69 -3.74 10.10
N HIS A 99 7.56 -2.60 10.79
CA HIS A 99 8.68 -1.98 11.50
C HIS A 99 9.22 -2.85 12.65
N LEU A 100 8.33 -3.48 13.42
CA LEU A 100 8.73 -4.43 14.47
C LEU A 100 9.42 -5.66 13.89
N ALA A 101 8.87 -6.26 12.82
CA ALA A 101 9.50 -7.38 12.13
C ALA A 101 10.92 -7.04 11.64
N GLY A 102 11.10 -5.84 11.07
CA GLY A 102 12.40 -5.36 10.61
C GLY A 102 13.42 -5.07 11.73
N LYS A 103 12.97 -4.94 12.99
CA LYS A 103 13.83 -4.78 14.18
C LYS A 103 14.20 -6.11 14.84
N GLN A 104 13.37 -7.14 14.70
CA GLN A 104 13.58 -8.43 15.36
C GLN A 104 14.68 -9.27 14.68
N ALA A 105 14.76 -9.22 13.36
CA ALA A 105 15.76 -9.93 12.57
C ALA A 105 16.15 -9.12 11.33
N LEU A 106 17.30 -9.43 10.74
CA LEU A 106 17.68 -8.90 9.44
C LEU A 106 16.77 -9.51 8.37
N ASN A 107 15.96 -8.68 7.71
CA ASN A 107 15.03 -9.08 6.66
C ASN A 107 14.71 -7.90 5.72
N VAL A 108 13.76 -8.10 4.79
CA VAL A 108 13.33 -7.08 3.81
C VAL A 108 12.78 -5.80 4.45
N PHE A 109 12.29 -5.86 5.69
CA PHE A 109 11.78 -4.70 6.42
C PHE A 109 12.83 -4.01 7.29
N THR A 110 14.06 -4.50 7.35
CA THR A 110 15.13 -3.81 8.08
C THR A 110 15.46 -2.47 7.41
N ALA A 111 15.71 -1.43 8.20
CA ALA A 111 16.15 -0.14 7.66
C ALA A 111 17.56 -0.29 7.07
N THR A 112 17.68 -0.22 5.75
CA THR A 112 18.96 -0.18 5.04
C THR A 112 19.57 1.21 5.21
N HIS A 113 20.16 1.49 6.38
CA HIS A 113 21.07 2.61 6.53
C HIS A 113 22.30 2.31 5.69
N ALA A 114 22.30 2.72 4.41
CA ALA A 114 23.46 2.80 3.50
C ALA A 114 24.64 1.91 3.93
N ARG A 115 24.43 0.58 3.95
CA ARG A 115 25.46 -0.35 4.41
C ARG A 115 26.35 -0.65 3.23
N THR A 116 27.45 0.11 3.15
CA THR A 116 28.73 -0.26 2.55
C THR A 116 28.74 -1.61 1.82
N GLY A 117 28.48 -1.58 0.51
CA GLY A 117 28.86 -2.65 -0.41
C GLY A 117 28.08 -3.97 -0.34
N GLN A 118 26.92 -4.05 0.34
CA GLN A 118 26.00 -5.18 0.15
C GLN A 118 25.09 -4.91 -1.04
N GLU A 119 24.93 -5.91 -1.92
CA GLU A 119 24.02 -5.88 -3.07
C GLU A 119 22.62 -5.42 -2.63
N GLU A 120 22.01 -4.54 -3.41
CA GLU A 120 20.61 -4.15 -3.22
C GLU A 120 19.76 -5.42 -3.18
N ILE A 121 19.07 -5.65 -2.06
CA ILE A 121 18.10 -6.73 -1.95
C ILE A 121 17.01 -6.41 -2.97
N SER A 122 16.99 -7.13 -4.10
CA SER A 122 15.93 -7.04 -5.08
C SER A 122 14.76 -7.92 -4.60
N HIS A 123 13.88 -7.34 -3.79
CA HIS A 123 12.70 -8.04 -3.27
C HIS A 123 11.43 -7.20 -3.52
N PRO A 124 10.32 -7.82 -3.95
CA PRO A 124 9.05 -7.11 -4.21
C PRO A 124 8.49 -6.25 -3.07
N ALA A 125 8.85 -6.52 -1.80
CA ALA A 125 8.40 -5.76 -0.63
C ALA A 125 9.36 -4.62 -0.24
N VAL A 126 10.46 -4.42 -0.96
CA VAL A 126 11.28 -3.21 -0.83
C VAL A 126 10.40 -2.01 -1.17
N GLY A 127 10.40 -1.02 -0.27
CA GLY A 127 9.54 0.15 -0.39
C GLY A 127 8.12 -0.03 0.19
N PHE A 128 7.74 -1.22 0.67
CA PHE A 128 6.42 -1.42 1.27
C PHE A 128 6.14 -0.45 2.44
N LYS A 129 7.12 -0.27 3.33
CA LYS A 129 6.99 0.70 4.45
C LYS A 129 6.86 2.14 3.98
N SER A 130 7.59 2.56 2.94
CA SER A 130 7.48 3.93 2.41
C SER A 130 6.14 4.14 1.73
N HIS A 131 5.58 3.12 1.08
CA HIS A 131 4.24 3.19 0.51
C HIS A 131 3.15 3.24 1.59
N LEU A 132 3.29 2.52 2.71
CA LEU A 132 2.39 2.69 3.85
C LEU A 132 2.42 4.12 4.39
N ILE A 133 3.61 4.69 4.55
CA ILE A 133 3.78 6.10 4.96
C ILE A 133 3.10 7.04 3.95
N ARG A 134 3.24 6.78 2.64
CA ARG A 134 2.56 7.55 1.58
C ARG A 134 1.04 7.47 1.71
N LEU A 135 0.49 6.26 1.87
CA LEU A 135 -0.95 6.07 2.03
C LEU A 135 -1.47 6.82 3.27
N ILE A 136 -0.83 6.65 4.42
CA ILE A 136 -1.18 7.34 5.67
C ILE A 136 -1.15 8.86 5.48
N GLY A 137 -0.07 9.37 4.88
CA GLY A 137 0.09 10.80 4.58
C GLY A 137 -1.04 11.33 3.68
N ASN A 138 -1.39 10.61 2.62
CA ASN A 138 -2.49 10.98 1.73
C ASN A 138 -3.84 10.97 2.46
N LEU A 139 -4.10 9.95 3.28
CA LEU A 139 -5.34 9.84 4.06
C LEU A 139 -5.46 10.95 5.12
N CYS A 140 -4.35 11.49 5.59
CA CYS A 140 -4.32 12.60 6.54
C CYS A 140 -4.30 13.98 5.87
N TYR A 141 -4.02 14.06 4.57
CA TYR A 141 -3.88 15.34 3.88
C TYR A 141 -5.17 16.15 3.94
N LYS A 142 -5.11 17.31 4.59
CA LYS A 142 -6.24 18.23 4.83
C LYS A 142 -7.48 17.59 5.49
N HIS A 143 -7.34 16.43 6.11
CA HIS A 143 -8.44 15.71 6.75
C HIS A 143 -8.24 15.65 8.27
N LYS A 144 -8.80 16.63 8.99
CA LYS A 144 -8.57 16.82 10.43
C LYS A 144 -8.90 15.58 11.27
N GLY A 145 -10.01 14.91 10.97
CA GLY A 145 -10.41 13.69 11.69
C GLY A 145 -9.45 12.52 11.52
N ASN A 146 -8.66 12.48 10.43
CA ASN A 146 -7.62 11.47 10.24
C ASN A 146 -6.33 11.91 10.91
N GLN A 147 -5.97 13.19 10.82
CA GLN A 147 -4.79 13.77 11.50
C GLN A 147 -4.82 13.58 13.01
N ASP A 148 -6.00 13.66 13.64
CA ASP A 148 -6.13 13.50 15.10
C ASP A 148 -5.99 12.04 15.58
N LYS A 149 -5.93 11.07 14.65
CA LYS A 149 -5.77 9.64 14.95
C LYS A 149 -4.32 9.13 14.86
N VAL A 150 -3.40 9.90 14.27
CA VAL A 150 -2.03 9.47 13.94
C VAL A 150 -1.01 10.01 14.92
#